data_AF-A0AAP2DUZ3-F1
#
_entry.id   AF-A0AAP2DUZ3-F1
#
_cell.length_a   1.000
_cell.length_b   1.000
_cell.length_c   1.000
_cell.angle_alpha   90.00
_cell.angle_beta   90.00
_cell.angle_gamma   90.00
#
_symmetry.space_group_name_H-M   'P 1'
#
loop_
_entity.id
_entity.type
_entity.pdbx_description
1 polymer ?
#
loop_
_entity_poly.entity_id
_entity_poly.type
_entity_poly.pdbx_seq_one_letter_code
_entity_poly.pdbx_strand_id
1 'polypeptide(L)'
;MIDYFQKATNYAIKKFGNEFAVDRRSIVDGEDFFSFVCHTKAFLDTGDFSKMTVGRGYTFIVKRDNKIVSFGSGLSFEHARTTLEKWLATEVRIKKHKPEFDPEKKYGIQITRINKRWVIVDKLLKFEVSYTVPEIVGDSIFRIPQKYNSKLLEKRLAELPATFCGIKDRLSLIDELLAADACDFNLVEHQEKSFAKYTARATEEDLIPVW
;
A
#
# COMPACT_ATOMS: atom_id res chain seq x y z
N MET A 1 30.87 5.04 -0.08
CA MET A 1 30.05 4.55 1.04
C MET A 1 28.89 5.51 1.20
N ILE A 2 27.64 5.04 1.30
CA ILE A 2 26.48 5.93 1.46
C ILE A 2 26.42 6.39 2.92
N ASP A 3 26.31 7.69 3.14
CA ASP A 3 26.00 8.25 4.45
C ASP A 3 24.49 8.13 4.71
N TYR A 4 24.11 7.07 5.42
CA TYR A 4 22.71 6.81 5.75
C TYR A 4 22.12 7.84 6.73
N PHE A 5 22.95 8.48 7.56
CA PHE A 5 22.48 9.53 8.46
C PHE A 5 22.12 10.80 7.69
N GLN A 6 22.97 11.22 6.74
CA GLN A 6 22.66 12.34 5.85
C GLN A 6 21.41 12.04 5.01
N LYS A 7 21.26 10.81 4.52
CA LYS A 7 20.06 10.39 3.79
C LYS A 7 18.80 10.44 4.64
N ALA A 8 18.86 9.96 5.88
CA ALA A 8 17.75 10.03 6.84
C ALA A 8 17.37 11.49 7.14
N THR A 9 18.37 12.38 7.27
CA THR A 9 18.16 13.81 7.47
C THR A 9 17.49 14.47 6.27
N ASN A 10 17.96 14.19 5.04
CA ASN A 10 17.35 14.68 3.82
C ASN A 10 15.90 14.20 3.68
N TYR A 11 15.62 12.95 4.05
CA TYR A 11 14.27 12.41 4.09
C TYR A 11 13.37 13.15 5.09
N ALA A 12 13.86 13.36 6.33
CA ALA A 12 13.12 14.06 7.37
C ALA A 12 12.72 15.48 6.93
N ILE A 13 13.68 16.22 6.38
CA ILE A 13 13.46 17.58 5.87
C ILE A 13 12.46 17.58 4.72
N LYS A 14 12.64 16.68 3.74
CA LYS A 14 11.76 16.60 2.57
C LYS A 14 10.32 16.24 2.96
N LYS A 15 10.13 15.35 3.93
CA LYS A 15 8.82 14.82 4.30
C LYS A 15 8.08 15.68 5.31
N PHE A 16 8.78 16.24 6.28
CA PHE A 16 8.16 16.90 7.43
C PHE A 16 8.51 18.38 7.56
N GLY A 17 9.62 18.84 6.96
CA GLY A 17 10.06 20.22 7.02
C GLY A 17 11.38 20.42 7.79
N ASN A 18 11.91 21.64 7.72
CA ASN A 18 13.21 22.02 8.29
C ASN A 18 13.23 22.04 9.83
N GLU A 19 12.07 22.05 10.46
CA GLU A 19 11.88 21.98 11.91
C GLU A 19 12.06 20.57 12.47
N PHE A 20 12.14 19.56 11.59
CA PHE A 20 12.34 18.17 11.97
C PHE A 20 13.82 17.76 11.91
N ALA A 21 14.17 16.78 12.74
CA ALA A 21 15.47 16.14 12.72
C ALA A 21 15.34 14.67 13.09
N VAL A 22 16.37 13.91 12.70
CA VAL A 22 16.54 12.52 13.11
C VAL A 22 16.95 12.49 14.58
N ASP A 23 16.21 11.74 15.42
CA ASP A 23 16.62 11.48 16.78
C ASP A 23 17.82 10.52 16.77
N ARG A 24 19.02 11.04 17.02
CA ARG A 24 20.26 10.27 17.01
C ARG A 24 20.25 9.09 17.99
N ARG A 25 19.45 9.16 19.06
CA ARG A 25 19.35 8.10 20.08
C ARG A 25 18.49 6.93 19.60
N SER A 26 17.68 7.14 18.56
CA SER A 26 16.80 6.12 17.98
C SER A 26 17.47 5.31 16.87
N ILE A 27 18.71 5.65 16.51
CA ILE A 27 19.38 5.06 15.36
C ILE A 27 19.76 3.61 15.68
N VAL A 28 19.36 2.71 14.79
CA VAL A 28 19.84 1.33 14.75
C VAL A 28 20.44 1.08 13.37
N ASP A 29 21.74 0.86 13.33
CA ASP A 29 22.47 0.53 12.10
C ASP A 29 22.68 -0.99 12.02
N GLY A 30 21.75 -1.68 11.36
CA GLY A 30 21.81 -3.12 11.15
C GLY A 30 22.57 -3.48 9.87
N GLU A 31 22.78 -4.77 9.63
CA GLU A 31 23.45 -5.26 8.41
C GLU A 31 22.68 -4.87 7.15
N ASP A 32 21.35 -5.09 7.15
CA ASP A 32 20.49 -4.88 5.97
C ASP A 32 19.72 -3.55 5.97
N PHE A 33 19.71 -2.83 7.10
CA PHE A 33 18.91 -1.64 7.26
C PHE A 33 19.58 -0.57 8.12
N PHE A 34 19.14 0.67 7.93
CA PHE A 34 19.40 1.79 8.83
C PHE A 34 18.06 2.31 9.35
N SER A 35 17.80 2.21 10.66
CA SER A 35 16.54 2.63 11.28
C SER A 35 16.70 3.94 12.05
N PHE A 36 15.65 4.76 12.05
CA PHE A 36 15.61 6.02 12.76
C PHE A 36 14.17 6.48 13.02
N VAL A 37 14.01 7.39 13.98
CA VAL A 37 12.79 8.14 14.26
C VAL A 37 13.04 9.63 14.00
N CYS A 38 12.01 10.33 13.52
CA CYS A 38 12.04 11.78 13.34
C CYS A 38 11.18 12.48 14.39
N HIS A 39 11.69 13.59 14.92
CA HIS A 39 10.95 14.48 15.80
C HIS A 39 11.23 15.94 15.47
N THR A 40 10.41 16.85 16.01
CA THR A 40 10.72 18.28 15.96
C THR A 40 12.00 18.55 16.73
N LYS A 41 12.82 19.47 16.21
CA LYS A 41 14.04 19.95 16.89
C LYS A 41 13.70 20.45 18.29
N ALA A 42 12.61 21.19 18.43
CA ALA A 42 12.15 21.70 19.73
C ALA A 42 11.85 20.59 20.76
N PHE A 43 11.29 19.45 20.36
CA PHE A 43 11.13 18.30 21.26
C PHE A 43 12.48 17.67 21.60
N LEU A 44 13.38 17.52 20.63
CA LEU A 44 14.70 16.93 20.87
C LEU A 44 15.54 17.79 21.82
N ASP A 45 15.41 19.12 21.73
CA ASP A 45 16.14 20.07 22.56
C ASP A 45 15.59 20.14 23.99
N THR A 46 14.27 20.09 24.18
CA THR A 46 13.65 20.33 25.50
C THR A 46 13.06 19.10 26.18
N GLY A 47 12.88 17.98 25.46
CA GLY A 47 12.19 16.79 25.96
C GLY A 47 10.69 16.98 26.23
N ASP A 48 10.13 18.12 25.83
CA ASP A 48 8.75 18.51 26.13
C ASP A 48 7.78 17.86 25.14
N PHE A 49 7.00 16.89 25.63
CA PHE A 49 6.05 16.14 24.82
C PHE A 49 4.98 17.01 24.14
N SER A 50 4.67 18.20 24.67
CA SER A 50 3.75 19.13 24.00
C SER A 50 4.28 19.62 22.64
N LYS A 51 5.60 19.53 22.42
CA LYS A 51 6.28 19.90 21.17
C LYS A 51 6.45 18.73 20.21
N MET A 52 6.04 17.51 20.59
CA MET A 52 6.12 16.32 19.76
C MET A 52 4.92 16.27 18.79
N THR A 53 5.08 16.85 17.60
CA THR A 53 4.01 16.96 16.59
C THR A 53 3.85 15.72 15.70
N VAL A 54 4.82 14.79 15.76
CA VAL A 54 4.79 13.52 15.02
C VAL A 54 5.12 12.39 16.00
N GLY A 55 4.34 11.32 15.95
CA GLY A 55 4.54 10.15 16.80
C GLY A 55 5.86 9.43 16.51
N ARG A 56 6.26 8.53 17.42
CA ARG A 56 7.52 7.75 17.39
C ARG A 56 7.51 6.61 16.35
N GLY A 57 7.12 6.90 15.11
CA GLY A 57 7.12 5.91 14.03
C GLY A 57 8.54 5.59 13.56
N TYR A 58 8.89 4.31 13.50
CA TYR A 58 10.17 3.86 12.97
C TYR A 58 10.21 3.99 11.45
N THR A 59 11.30 4.54 10.94
CA THR A 59 11.60 4.59 9.51
C THR A 59 12.87 3.79 9.25
N PHE A 60 12.86 2.99 8.20
CA PHE A 60 13.96 2.14 7.78
C PHE A 60 14.44 2.57 6.40
N ILE A 61 15.76 2.63 6.22
CA ILE A 61 16.41 2.65 4.91
C ILE A 61 16.92 1.24 4.67
N VAL A 62 16.37 0.54 3.68
CA VAL A 62 16.84 -0.78 3.24
C VAL A 62 18.14 -0.57 2.47
N LYS A 63 19.25 -1.14 2.95
CA LYS A 63 20.58 -0.83 2.41
C LYS A 63 20.81 -1.36 1.00
N ARG A 64 20.24 -2.53 0.69
CA ARG A 64 20.35 -3.22 -0.61
C ARG A 64 19.93 -2.36 -1.80
N ASP A 65 18.78 -1.69 -1.68
CA ASP A 65 18.13 -0.96 -2.78
C ASP A 65 17.80 0.49 -2.41
N ASN A 66 18.26 0.94 -1.24
CA ASN A 66 18.14 2.30 -0.78
C ASN A 66 16.69 2.77 -0.54
N LYS A 67 15.74 1.84 -0.49
CA LYS A 67 14.32 2.12 -0.26
C LYS A 67 14.06 2.62 1.16
N ILE A 68 13.13 3.56 1.32
CA ILE A 68 12.70 4.07 2.62
C ILE A 68 11.31 3.55 2.95
N VAL A 69 11.15 2.88 4.09
CA VAL A 69 9.88 2.35 4.58
C VAL A 69 9.59 2.97 5.95
N SER A 70 8.48 3.70 6.08
CA SER A 70 8.05 4.30 7.35
C SER A 70 6.85 3.57 7.92
N PHE A 71 6.91 3.28 9.22
CA PHE A 71 5.82 2.72 10.00
C PHE A 71 5.19 3.79 10.89
N GLY A 72 3.91 3.61 11.22
CA GLY A 72 3.21 4.46 12.17
C GLY A 72 3.74 4.29 13.60
N SER A 73 3.42 5.24 14.47
CA SER A 73 3.91 5.30 15.86
C SER A 73 3.32 4.24 16.81
N GLY A 74 2.40 3.40 16.33
CA GLY A 74 1.78 2.33 17.13
C GLY A 74 2.61 1.05 17.23
N LEU A 75 3.70 0.93 16.48
CA LEU A 75 4.55 -0.27 16.49
C LEU A 75 5.78 -0.07 17.35
N SER A 76 6.13 -1.09 18.15
CA SER A 76 7.48 -1.16 18.74
C SER A 76 8.53 -1.43 17.66
N PHE A 77 9.80 -1.16 17.97
CA PHE A 77 10.91 -1.38 17.04
C PHE A 77 10.91 -2.81 16.47
N GLU A 78 10.83 -3.82 17.34
CA GLU A 78 10.83 -5.23 16.93
C GLU A 78 9.65 -5.60 16.04
N HIS A 79 8.46 -5.07 16.32
CA HIS A 79 7.29 -5.28 15.47
C HIS A 79 7.47 -4.61 14.10
N ALA A 80 8.00 -3.38 14.05
CA ALA A 80 8.26 -2.67 12.81
C ALA A 80 9.34 -3.39 11.97
N ARG A 81 10.41 -3.87 12.61
CA ARG A 81 11.48 -4.67 11.99
C ARG A 81 10.95 -5.98 11.42
N THR A 82 10.22 -6.76 12.22
CA THR A 82 9.61 -8.02 11.77
C THR A 82 8.64 -7.79 10.60
N THR A 83 7.90 -6.69 10.63
CA THR A 83 6.98 -6.32 9.55
C THR A 83 7.75 -5.98 8.26
N LEU A 84 8.85 -5.24 8.36
CA LEU A 84 9.74 -4.95 7.24
C LEU A 84 10.33 -6.23 6.64
N GLU A 85 10.85 -7.13 7.47
CA GLU A 85 11.43 -8.40 7.02
C GLU A 85 10.41 -9.25 6.26
N LYS A 86 9.19 -9.38 6.80
CA LYS A 86 8.07 -10.06 6.11
C LYS A 86 7.75 -9.40 4.78
N TRP A 87 7.67 -8.07 4.78
CA TRP A 87 7.38 -7.28 3.58
C TRP A 87 8.44 -7.47 2.49
N LEU A 88 9.73 -7.43 2.83
CA LEU A 88 10.85 -7.69 1.92
C LEU A 88 10.83 -9.12 1.38
N ALA A 89 10.59 -10.12 2.23
CA ALA A 89 10.50 -11.51 1.81
C ALA A 89 9.34 -11.74 0.84
N THR A 90 8.19 -11.12 1.11
CA THR A 90 7.01 -11.16 0.23
C THR A 90 7.31 -10.51 -1.12
N GLU A 91 7.95 -9.33 -1.13
CA GLU A 91 8.35 -8.67 -2.38
C GLU A 91 9.25 -9.58 -3.25
N VAL A 92 10.24 -10.24 -2.65
CA VAL A 92 11.14 -11.17 -3.36
C VAL A 92 10.36 -12.32 -4.00
N ARG A 93 9.40 -12.92 -3.27
CA ARG A 93 8.55 -14.00 -3.80
C ARG A 93 7.68 -13.55 -4.96
N ILE A 94 7.08 -12.36 -4.86
CA ILE A 94 6.26 -11.79 -5.93
C ILE A 94 7.12 -11.51 -7.15
N LYS A 95 8.27 -10.83 -7.00
CA LYS A 95 9.17 -10.49 -8.11
C LYS A 95 9.72 -11.71 -8.84
N LYS A 96 9.85 -12.86 -8.18
CA LYS A 96 10.20 -14.13 -8.84
C LYS A 96 9.19 -14.55 -9.91
N HIS A 97 7.91 -14.25 -9.70
CA HIS A 97 6.81 -14.61 -10.61
C HIS A 97 6.34 -13.44 -11.48
N LYS A 98 6.52 -12.20 -10.99
CA LYS A 98 6.12 -10.94 -11.61
C LYS A 98 7.30 -9.94 -11.54
N PRO A 99 8.32 -10.08 -12.39
CA PRO A 99 9.52 -9.23 -12.35
C PRO A 99 9.23 -7.72 -12.49
N GLU A 100 8.12 -7.37 -13.14
CA GLU A 100 7.62 -6.01 -13.33
C GLU A 100 6.97 -5.40 -12.07
N PHE A 101 6.78 -6.20 -11.00
CA PHE A 101 6.15 -5.73 -9.78
C PHE A 101 6.97 -4.63 -9.10
N ASP A 102 6.33 -3.49 -8.87
CA ASP A 102 6.88 -2.35 -8.12
C ASP A 102 5.98 -2.04 -6.91
N PRO A 103 6.42 -2.28 -5.68
CA PRO A 103 5.60 -2.02 -4.50
C PRO A 103 5.17 -0.54 -4.31
N GLU A 104 5.81 0.42 -4.96
CA GLU A 104 5.40 1.83 -4.90
C GLU A 104 4.19 2.14 -5.80
N LYS A 105 3.93 1.27 -6.79
CA LYS A 105 2.81 1.43 -7.72
C LYS A 105 1.52 0.84 -7.15
N LYS A 106 0.40 1.44 -7.55
CA LYS A 106 -0.93 0.91 -7.27
C LYS A 106 -1.29 -0.05 -8.39
N TYR A 107 -1.58 -1.32 -8.07
CA TYR A 107 -2.07 -2.30 -9.02
C TYR A 107 -3.48 -2.75 -8.68
N GLY A 108 -4.28 -3.02 -9.71
CA GLY A 108 -5.36 -3.99 -9.68
C GLY A 108 -4.86 -5.38 -10.08
N ILE A 109 -5.64 -6.40 -9.75
CA ILE A 109 -5.38 -7.79 -10.16
C ILE A 109 -6.39 -8.15 -11.23
N GLN A 110 -5.91 -8.51 -12.42
CA GLN A 110 -6.74 -9.03 -13.50
C GLN A 110 -6.55 -10.55 -13.59
N ILE A 111 -7.54 -11.30 -13.13
CA ILE A 111 -7.54 -12.76 -13.22
C ILE A 111 -7.90 -13.13 -14.67
N THR A 112 -7.03 -13.90 -15.31
CA THR A 112 -7.18 -14.32 -16.71
C THR A 112 -7.54 -15.80 -16.84
N ARG A 113 -7.17 -16.61 -15.85
CA ARG A 113 -7.51 -18.04 -15.79
C ARG A 113 -7.73 -18.48 -14.35
N ILE A 114 -8.67 -19.39 -14.14
CA ILE A 114 -8.99 -19.95 -12.83
C ILE A 114 -8.58 -21.42 -12.77
N ASN A 115 -7.77 -21.78 -11.77
CA ASN A 115 -7.40 -23.17 -11.46
C ASN A 115 -8.20 -23.69 -10.26
N LYS A 116 -8.37 -22.86 -9.22
CA LYS A 116 -9.05 -23.21 -7.96
C LYS A 116 -10.03 -22.11 -7.54
N ARG A 117 -11.22 -22.11 -8.14
CA ARG A 117 -12.25 -21.06 -8.00
C ARG A 117 -12.57 -20.71 -6.54
N TRP A 118 -12.89 -21.71 -5.72
CA TRP A 118 -13.22 -21.50 -4.30
C TRP A 118 -12.10 -20.81 -3.52
N VAL A 119 -10.83 -21.16 -3.80
CA VAL A 119 -9.68 -20.53 -3.16
C VAL A 119 -9.59 -19.05 -3.53
N ILE A 120 -9.82 -18.70 -4.81
CA ILE A 120 -9.82 -17.30 -5.24
C ILE A 120 -10.90 -16.51 -4.50
N VAL A 121 -12.13 -17.03 -4.44
CA VAL A 121 -13.24 -16.36 -3.75
C VAL A 121 -12.92 -16.16 -2.27
N ASP A 122 -12.41 -17.18 -1.59
CA ASP A 122 -11.96 -17.10 -0.19
C ASP A 122 -10.90 -16.00 -0.01
N LYS A 123 -9.87 -15.95 -0.87
CA LYS A 123 -8.82 -14.92 -0.79
C LYS A 123 -9.37 -13.52 -1.05
N LEU A 124 -10.17 -13.32 -2.10
CA LEU A 124 -10.72 -12.00 -2.41
C LEU A 124 -11.65 -11.49 -1.29
N LEU A 125 -12.39 -12.37 -0.61
CA LEU A 125 -13.18 -12.01 0.57
C LEU A 125 -12.29 -11.70 1.78
N LYS A 126 -11.31 -12.56 2.08
CA LYS A 126 -10.37 -12.39 3.20
C LYS A 126 -9.66 -11.03 3.14
N PHE A 127 -9.26 -10.61 1.94
CA PHE A 127 -8.57 -9.34 1.71
C PHE A 127 -9.50 -8.14 1.47
N GLU A 128 -10.80 -8.32 1.75
CA GLU A 128 -11.83 -7.29 1.69
C GLU A 128 -11.83 -6.51 0.37
N VAL A 129 -11.66 -7.21 -0.75
CA VAL A 129 -11.66 -6.56 -2.06
C VAL A 129 -12.98 -5.81 -2.25
N SER A 130 -12.87 -4.60 -2.79
CA SER A 130 -13.97 -3.68 -3.01
C SER A 130 -13.99 -3.15 -4.44
N TYR A 131 -15.15 -2.63 -4.84
CA TYR A 131 -15.36 -1.88 -6.08
C TYR A 131 -16.01 -0.54 -5.74
N THR A 132 -16.08 0.40 -6.67
CA THR A 132 -16.66 1.72 -6.44
C THR A 132 -17.86 1.95 -7.33
N VAL A 133 -18.99 2.32 -6.73
CA VAL A 133 -20.24 2.61 -7.45
C VAL A 133 -20.47 4.12 -7.45
N PRO A 134 -20.77 4.74 -8.61
CA PRO A 134 -21.27 6.10 -8.66
C PRO A 134 -22.73 6.15 -8.21
N GLU A 135 -23.05 7.07 -7.30
CA GLU A 135 -24.40 7.35 -6.80
C GLU A 135 -24.71 8.83 -7.02
N ILE A 136 -25.83 9.12 -7.67
CA ILE A 136 -26.27 10.49 -7.95
C ILE A 136 -27.15 10.97 -6.81
N VAL A 137 -26.78 12.11 -6.21
CA VAL A 137 -27.61 12.80 -5.19
C VAL A 137 -27.69 14.27 -5.57
N GLY A 138 -28.88 14.70 -6.02
CA GLY A 138 -29.08 16.00 -6.65
C GLY A 138 -28.22 16.11 -7.92
N ASP A 139 -27.43 17.17 -8.02
CA ASP A 139 -26.53 17.41 -9.15
C ASP A 139 -25.14 16.79 -8.97
N SER A 140 -24.88 16.11 -7.85
CA SER A 140 -23.57 15.58 -7.49
C SER A 140 -23.48 14.07 -7.71
N ILE A 141 -22.30 13.60 -8.12
CA ILE A 141 -21.95 12.19 -8.28
C ILE A 141 -21.00 11.80 -7.14
N PHE A 142 -21.50 10.99 -6.22
CA PHE A 142 -20.74 10.40 -5.13
C PHE A 142 -20.16 9.07 -5.57
N ARG A 143 -18.93 8.77 -5.17
CA ARG A 143 -18.25 7.50 -5.50
C ARG A 143 -18.15 6.68 -4.23
N ILE A 144 -19.03 5.69 -4.08
CA ILE A 144 -19.17 4.92 -2.84
C ILE A 144 -18.44 3.58 -2.97
N PRO A 145 -17.46 3.29 -2.10
CA PRO A 145 -16.81 1.99 -2.07
C PRO A 145 -17.77 0.93 -1.53
N GLN A 146 -17.88 -0.20 -2.24
CA GLN A 146 -18.74 -1.34 -1.93
C GLN A 146 -17.87 -2.60 -1.82
N LYS A 147 -18.13 -3.43 -0.81
CA LYS A 147 -17.41 -4.69 -0.63
C LYS A 147 -18.02 -5.78 -1.52
N TYR A 148 -17.17 -6.64 -2.05
CA TYR A 148 -17.65 -7.84 -2.71
C TYR A 148 -18.26 -8.83 -1.71
N ASN A 149 -19.27 -9.57 -2.16
CA ASN A 149 -19.75 -10.78 -1.51
C ASN A 149 -19.49 -12.00 -2.41
N SER A 150 -19.62 -13.21 -1.84
CA SER A 150 -19.34 -14.46 -2.56
C SER A 150 -20.12 -14.56 -3.88
N LYS A 151 -21.42 -14.26 -3.88
CA LYS A 151 -22.27 -14.33 -5.08
C LYS A 151 -21.80 -13.38 -6.19
N LEU A 152 -21.42 -12.17 -5.84
CA LEU A 152 -20.94 -11.18 -6.80
C LEU A 152 -19.55 -11.55 -7.34
N LEU A 153 -18.65 -12.05 -6.49
CA LEU A 153 -17.35 -12.57 -6.93
C LEU A 153 -17.51 -13.73 -7.90
N GLU A 154 -18.39 -14.68 -7.59
CA GLU A 154 -18.65 -15.82 -8.48
C GLU A 154 -19.15 -15.37 -9.86
N LYS A 155 -20.07 -14.40 -9.88
CA LYS A 155 -20.53 -13.79 -11.14
C LYS A 155 -19.38 -13.13 -11.89
N ARG A 156 -18.55 -12.32 -11.21
CA ARG A 156 -17.40 -11.65 -11.83
C ARG A 156 -16.39 -12.65 -12.39
N LEU A 157 -16.10 -13.71 -11.64
CA LEU A 157 -15.16 -14.75 -12.04
C LEU A 157 -15.71 -15.68 -13.13
N ALA A 158 -17.02 -15.65 -13.43
CA ALA A 158 -17.59 -16.35 -14.57
C ALA A 158 -17.26 -15.65 -15.91
N GLU A 159 -16.94 -14.35 -15.88
CA GLU A 159 -16.64 -13.52 -17.04
C GLU A 159 -15.17 -13.09 -17.00
N LEU A 160 -14.27 -13.93 -17.56
CA LEU A 160 -12.84 -13.63 -17.62
C LEU A 160 -12.48 -12.87 -18.90
N PRO A 161 -11.48 -11.95 -18.86
CA PRO A 161 -10.70 -11.59 -17.69
C PRO A 161 -11.45 -10.69 -16.71
N ALA A 162 -11.25 -10.93 -15.40
CA ALA A 162 -11.91 -10.18 -14.33
C ALA A 162 -10.90 -9.33 -13.55
N THR A 163 -11.08 -8.00 -13.59
CA THR A 163 -10.23 -7.04 -12.87
C THR A 163 -10.84 -6.64 -11.53
N PHE A 164 -9.97 -6.51 -10.52
CA PHE A 164 -10.27 -6.08 -9.16
C PHE A 164 -9.29 -4.99 -8.71
N CYS A 165 -9.77 -3.78 -8.41
CA CYS A 165 -8.92 -2.61 -8.12
C CYS A 165 -8.88 -2.19 -6.65
N GLY A 166 -9.96 -2.38 -5.89
CA GLY A 166 -10.07 -1.93 -4.49
C GLY A 166 -9.49 -2.93 -3.50
N ILE A 167 -8.16 -3.11 -3.49
CA ILE A 167 -7.50 -4.11 -2.64
C ILE A 167 -6.71 -3.40 -1.53
N LYS A 168 -7.05 -3.68 -0.26
CA LYS A 168 -6.44 -3.03 0.92
C LYS A 168 -5.02 -3.52 1.20
N ASP A 169 -4.82 -4.83 1.28
CA ASP A 169 -3.50 -5.45 1.46
C ASP A 169 -3.11 -6.26 0.21
N ARG A 170 -2.65 -5.53 -0.80
CA ARG A 170 -2.31 -6.09 -2.13
C ARG A 170 -1.18 -7.09 -2.09
N LEU A 171 -0.13 -6.80 -1.33
CA LEU A 171 1.06 -7.63 -1.29
C LEU A 171 0.72 -9.03 -0.76
N SER A 172 0.02 -9.08 0.37
CA SER A 172 -0.41 -10.33 0.96
C SER A 172 -1.39 -11.10 0.06
N LEU A 173 -2.32 -10.41 -0.62
CA LEU A 173 -3.23 -11.06 -1.58
C LEU A 173 -2.47 -11.69 -2.75
N ILE A 174 -1.55 -10.96 -3.38
CA ILE A 174 -0.76 -11.46 -4.51
C ILE A 174 0.06 -12.68 -4.09
N ASP A 175 0.74 -12.60 -2.94
CA ASP A 175 1.54 -13.70 -2.41
C ASP A 175 0.69 -14.94 -2.11
N GLU A 176 -0.50 -14.78 -1.52
CA GLU A 176 -1.42 -15.90 -1.26
C GLU A 176 -2.00 -16.52 -2.53
N LEU A 177 -2.28 -15.71 -3.57
CA LEU A 177 -2.74 -16.23 -4.86
C LEU A 177 -1.65 -17.03 -5.56
N LEU A 178 -0.40 -16.54 -5.54
CA LEU A 178 0.77 -17.23 -6.09
C LEU A 178 1.06 -18.53 -5.32
N ALA A 179 1.11 -18.47 -3.99
CA ALA A 179 1.41 -19.63 -3.15
C ALA A 179 0.35 -20.74 -3.27
N ALA A 180 -0.91 -20.38 -3.49
CA ALA A 180 -1.99 -21.34 -3.68
C ALA A 180 -2.06 -21.93 -5.09
N ASP A 181 -1.36 -21.35 -6.07
CA ASP A 181 -1.51 -21.66 -7.49
C ASP A 181 -2.99 -21.68 -7.91
N ALA A 182 -3.72 -20.64 -7.51
CA ALA A 182 -5.18 -20.60 -7.63
C ALA A 182 -5.65 -20.07 -8.99
N CYS A 183 -4.84 -19.22 -9.63
CA CYS A 183 -5.16 -18.57 -10.91
C CYS A 183 -3.92 -18.05 -11.63
N ASP A 184 -4.07 -17.84 -12.94
CA ASP A 184 -3.21 -16.93 -13.68
C ASP A 184 -3.81 -15.53 -13.59
N PHE A 185 -2.97 -14.54 -13.36
CA PHE A 185 -3.37 -13.14 -13.30
C PHE A 185 -2.29 -12.21 -13.82
N ASN A 186 -2.72 -11.02 -14.25
CA ASN A 186 -1.86 -9.90 -14.59
C ASN A 186 -2.00 -8.79 -13.54
N LEU A 187 -0.92 -8.04 -13.34
CA LEU A 187 -0.95 -6.81 -12.56
C LEU A 187 -1.31 -5.66 -13.52
N VAL A 188 -2.39 -4.97 -13.22
CA VAL A 188 -2.84 -3.82 -14.01
C VAL A 188 -2.56 -2.56 -13.21
N GLU A 189 -1.63 -1.72 -13.68
CA GLU A 189 -1.32 -0.46 -13.00
C GLU A 189 -2.57 0.43 -12.96
N HIS A 190 -2.91 0.91 -11.77
CA HIS A 190 -4.05 1.77 -11.56
C HIS A 190 -3.72 3.16 -12.11
N GLN A 191 -4.39 3.54 -13.19
CA GLN A 191 -4.31 4.90 -13.71
C GLN A 191 -5.26 5.79 -12.93
N GLU A 192 -4.74 6.90 -12.39
CA GLU A 192 -5.56 7.91 -11.73
C GLU A 192 -6.43 8.60 -12.77
N LYS A 193 -7.64 8.09 -12.97
CA LYS A 193 -8.65 8.70 -13.83
C LYS A 193 -9.43 9.73 -13.01
N SER A 194 -9.52 10.95 -13.53
CA SER A 194 -10.42 11.95 -12.98
C SER A 194 -11.83 11.69 -13.48
N PHE A 195 -12.79 11.59 -12.57
CA PHE A 195 -14.20 11.40 -12.89
C PHE A 195 -14.98 12.69 -12.61
N ALA A 196 -16.03 12.92 -13.39
CA ALA A 196 -16.94 14.03 -13.18
C ALA A 196 -17.59 13.96 -11.79
N LYS A 197 -17.59 15.10 -11.08
CA LYS A 197 -18.26 15.24 -9.77
C LYS A 197 -19.71 15.69 -9.88
N TYR A 198 -20.12 16.17 -11.05
CA TYR A 198 -21.43 16.73 -11.30
C TYR A 198 -22.04 16.17 -12.57
N THR A 199 -23.34 15.91 -12.54
CA THR A 199 -24.09 15.30 -13.65
C THR A 199 -24.01 16.11 -14.93
N ALA A 200 -24.00 17.45 -14.83
CA ALA A 200 -23.90 18.36 -15.97
C ALA A 200 -22.61 18.21 -16.81
N ARG A 201 -21.57 17.57 -16.27
CA ARG A 201 -20.29 17.33 -16.95
C ARG A 201 -19.95 15.85 -17.07
N ALA A 202 -20.87 14.97 -16.71
CA ALA A 202 -20.65 13.54 -16.67
C ALA A 202 -20.84 12.90 -18.05
N THR A 203 -19.96 11.97 -18.37
CA THR A 203 -20.10 11.04 -19.49
C THR A 203 -20.71 9.72 -18.99
N GLU A 204 -21.11 8.83 -19.90
CA GLU A 204 -21.59 7.49 -19.51
C GLU A 204 -20.55 6.73 -18.69
N GLU A 205 -19.25 6.89 -19.00
CA GLU A 205 -18.16 6.26 -18.24
C GLU A 205 -18.09 6.74 -16.78
N ASP A 206 -18.52 7.97 -16.50
CA ASP A 206 -18.59 8.51 -15.14
C ASP A 206 -19.70 7.86 -14.30
N LEU A 207 -20.62 7.14 -14.94
CA LEU A 207 -21.76 6.48 -14.29
C LEU A 207 -21.59 4.96 -14.20
N ILE A 208 -20.47 4.42 -14.68
CA ILE A 208 -20.16 2.99 -14.60
C ILE A 208 -19.39 2.69 -13.30
N PRO A 209 -19.68 1.55 -12.63
CA PRO A 209 -18.87 1.07 -11.51
C PRO A 209 -17.42 0.81 -11.90
N VAL A 210 -16.49 1.19 -11.02
CA VAL A 210 -15.07 0.85 -11.14
C VAL A 210 -14.82 -0.42 -10.36
N TRP A 211 -14.58 -1.51 -11.07
CA TRP A 211 -14.34 -2.85 -10.53
C TRP A 211 -12.89 -3.06 -10.07
#